data_AF-A0A7G2TP04-F1
#
_entry.id   AF-A0A7G2TP04-F1
#
_cell.length_a   1.000
_cell.length_b   1.000
_cell.length_c   1.000
_cell.angle_alpha   90.00
_cell.angle_beta   90.00
_cell.angle_gamma   90.00
#
_symmetry.space_group_name_H-M   'P 1'
#
loop_
_entity.id
_entity.type
_entity.pdbx_description
1 polymer ?
#
loop_
_entity_poly.entity_id
_entity_poly.type
_entity_poly.pdbx_seq_one_letter_code
_entity_poly.pdbx_strand_id
1 'polypeptide(L)'
;MSDAGLGYIVGLAHSRPDAMLDNPEPPVSRATLDTALDLFREIVAVNEAGKRHFVSFRQGVLEGEEGYKTRIHAMARRRMAAETWAAEDVGTGKILAPMVQAIAVPGNNLLAIDDRNGPDTRAQFPLEKALADGRTGEMERFFLDLYALADPPDDEWLFSRAVEHFGRSYPLIGYLFFLRDIDRFTPLRPKGLQAGLAELGLDYKLVQKCQWENYVGFLKIVHGLRPMLAEALDDPGLRLIDAHSFIWVLGSWRRSRQAIGASRNGAGSTYGPAEIAAFEIAGSILATVSGSYGQIVERRVKPKSTSMDREALMKHIAELIHAQKGLCKLTGLPLDLPPVSDRDMMASPDRIDSGLGYEIGNIQIVCWFANRWKGDDSDTNFRRLLSRLGIEPPASD
;
A
#
# COMPACT_ATOMS: atom_id res chain seq x y z
N MET A 1 23.19 -1.07 -50.59
CA MET A 1 23.99 0.01 -49.95
C MET A 1 23.08 1.23 -49.93
N SER A 2 22.37 1.40 -48.82
CA SER A 2 22.62 2.42 -47.76
C SER A 2 22.07 3.79 -48.20
N ASP A 3 20.86 4.19 -47.83
CA ASP A 3 20.35 4.64 -46.51
C ASP A 3 20.39 6.18 -46.35
N ALA A 4 19.37 6.70 -45.63
CA ALA A 4 19.12 8.04 -45.10
C ALA A 4 18.74 9.17 -46.09
N GLY A 5 17.70 9.99 -45.86
CA GLY A 5 16.75 10.03 -44.74
C GLY A 5 15.57 10.96 -45.04
N LEU A 6 14.38 10.54 -44.59
CA LEU A 6 13.19 11.38 -44.47
C LEU A 6 13.27 12.22 -43.19
N GLY A 7 13.33 13.54 -43.33
CA GLY A 7 13.00 14.48 -42.25
C GLY A 7 11.51 14.81 -42.30
N TYR A 8 10.69 14.09 -41.54
CA TYR A 8 9.31 14.49 -41.26
C TYR A 8 9.31 15.52 -40.14
N ILE A 9 9.01 16.77 -40.45
CA ILE A 9 8.59 17.77 -39.46
C ILE A 9 7.13 17.44 -39.12
N VAL A 10 6.91 16.76 -38.01
CA VAL A 10 5.57 16.65 -37.40
C VAL A 10 5.42 17.80 -36.42
N GLY A 11 4.96 18.93 -36.94
CA GLY A 11 4.28 19.95 -36.15
C GLY A 11 2.79 19.66 -36.17
N LEU A 12 2.30 18.88 -35.21
CA LEU A 12 0.86 18.83 -34.89
C LEU A 12 0.70 19.29 -33.45
N ALA A 13 0.40 20.58 -33.32
CA ALA A 13 -0.21 21.15 -32.14
C ALA A 13 -1.52 20.40 -31.87
N HIS A 14 -1.45 19.39 -31.01
CA HIS A 14 -2.62 18.79 -30.39
C HIS A 14 -2.97 19.69 -29.20
N SER A 15 -3.92 20.59 -29.40
CA SER A 15 -4.58 21.27 -28.29
C SER A 15 -5.26 20.19 -27.44
N ARG A 16 -4.60 19.79 -26.35
CA ARG A 16 -5.18 18.90 -25.33
C ARG A 16 -6.29 19.64 -24.59
N PRO A 17 -7.34 18.96 -24.11
CA PRO A 17 -8.39 19.57 -23.27
C PRO A 17 -7.92 19.99 -21.85
N ASP A 18 -6.61 20.03 -21.59
CA ASP A 18 -5.97 20.05 -20.25
C ASP A 18 -5.82 21.44 -19.58
N ALA A 19 -6.23 22.54 -20.21
CA ALA A 19 -5.86 23.88 -19.76
C ALA A 19 -6.47 24.35 -18.41
N MET A 20 -7.45 23.63 -17.84
CA MET A 20 -8.26 24.17 -16.74
C MET A 20 -7.69 23.94 -15.32
N LEU A 21 -6.81 22.95 -15.15
CA LEU A 21 -6.09 22.67 -13.91
C LEU A 21 -4.61 23.03 -14.00
N ASP A 22 -4.13 23.42 -15.18
CA ASP A 22 -2.77 23.86 -15.41
C ASP A 22 -2.58 25.29 -14.88
N ASN A 23 -1.69 25.44 -13.90
CA ASN A 23 -1.24 26.71 -13.34
C ASN A 23 -2.37 27.63 -12.81
N PRO A 24 -3.23 27.15 -11.88
CA PRO A 24 -4.30 27.95 -11.31
C PRO A 24 -3.76 29.11 -10.48
N GLU A 25 -4.54 30.20 -10.41
CA GLU A 25 -4.22 31.34 -9.56
C GLU A 25 -4.11 30.92 -8.08
N PRO A 26 -3.22 31.57 -7.30
CA PRO A 26 -3.14 31.37 -5.86
C PRO A 26 -4.51 31.57 -5.21
N PRO A 27 -5.09 30.54 -4.54
CA PRO A 27 -6.45 30.64 -4.02
C PRO A 27 -6.53 31.49 -2.75
N VAL A 28 -5.40 31.77 -2.11
CA VAL A 28 -5.29 32.58 -0.88
C VAL A 28 -4.04 33.47 -0.94
N SER A 29 -4.00 34.49 -0.09
CA SER A 29 -2.80 35.31 0.09
C SER A 29 -1.68 34.53 0.79
N ARG A 30 -0.43 34.97 0.63
CA ARG A 30 0.71 34.35 1.35
C ARG A 30 0.55 34.44 2.87
N ALA A 31 0.09 35.58 3.39
CA ALA A 31 -0.15 35.75 4.82
C ALA A 31 -1.23 34.78 5.36
N THR A 32 -2.28 34.53 4.56
CA THR A 32 -3.31 33.53 4.89
C THR A 32 -2.73 32.13 4.94
N LEU A 33 -1.89 31.78 3.96
CA LEU A 33 -1.21 30.48 3.93
C LEU A 33 -0.27 30.30 5.12
N ASP A 34 0.53 31.30 5.46
CA ASP A 34 1.48 31.23 6.58
C ASP A 34 0.71 31.01 7.91
N THR A 35 -0.40 31.72 8.11
CA THR A 35 -1.28 31.53 9.28
C THR A 35 -1.85 30.11 9.33
N ALA A 36 -2.31 29.59 8.20
CA ALA A 36 -2.85 28.23 8.12
C ALA A 36 -1.75 27.16 8.31
N LEU A 37 -0.53 27.41 7.86
CA LEU A 37 0.63 26.54 8.09
C LEU A 37 1.01 26.45 9.57
N ASP A 38 0.91 27.56 10.31
CA ASP A 38 1.15 27.55 11.75
C ASP A 38 0.08 26.73 12.47
N LEU A 39 -1.21 26.94 12.15
CA LEU A 39 -2.30 26.11 12.68
C LEU A 39 -2.11 24.63 12.32
N PHE A 40 -1.72 24.33 11.09
CA PHE A 40 -1.44 22.97 10.65
C PHE A 40 -0.32 22.33 11.49
N ARG A 41 0.79 23.04 11.72
CA ARG A 41 1.92 22.56 12.54
C ARG A 41 1.51 22.30 13.98
N GLU A 42 0.67 23.16 14.55
CA GLU A 42 0.10 22.97 15.90
C GLU A 42 -0.75 21.70 15.98
N ILE A 43 -1.66 21.51 15.01
CA ILE A 43 -2.51 20.32 14.94
C ILE A 43 -1.64 19.05 14.80
N VAL A 44 -0.65 19.05 13.92
CA VAL A 44 0.26 17.91 13.75
C VAL A 44 1.01 17.61 15.05
N ALA A 45 1.56 18.63 15.72
CA ALA A 45 2.29 18.45 16.98
C ALA A 45 1.43 17.88 18.12
N VAL A 46 0.13 18.20 18.17
CA VAL A 46 -0.82 17.63 19.14
C VAL A 46 -0.97 16.13 18.95
N ASN A 47 -1.02 15.67 17.70
CA ASN A 47 -1.27 14.28 17.31
C ASN A 47 0.03 13.46 17.17
N GLU A 48 1.20 14.10 17.13
CA GLU A 48 2.51 13.45 17.04
C GLU A 48 2.95 12.81 18.36
N ALA A 49 3.26 11.51 18.32
CA ALA A 49 3.87 10.80 19.44
C ALA A 49 5.30 11.32 19.66
N GLY A 50 5.64 11.68 20.91
CA GLY A 50 6.98 12.18 21.26
C GLY A 50 7.24 13.66 20.95
N LYS A 51 6.21 14.44 20.60
CA LYS A 51 6.31 15.91 20.36
C LYS A 51 7.35 16.30 19.29
N ARG A 52 7.55 15.46 18.27
CA ARG A 52 8.42 15.81 17.13
C ARG A 52 7.79 16.97 16.33
N HIS A 53 8.63 17.81 15.75
CA HIS A 53 8.17 18.86 14.85
C HIS A 53 7.84 18.29 13.47
N PHE A 54 6.89 18.92 12.79
CA PHE A 54 6.60 18.62 11.39
C PHE A 54 7.84 18.89 10.53
N VAL A 55 8.20 17.94 9.68
CA VAL A 55 9.31 18.06 8.71
C VAL A 55 8.78 17.96 7.29
N SER A 56 8.01 16.90 6.99
CA SER A 56 7.38 16.69 5.68
C SER A 56 6.16 15.78 5.81
N PHE A 57 5.36 15.70 4.74
CA PHE A 57 4.21 14.78 4.66
C PHE A 57 4.59 13.30 4.65
N ARG A 58 5.87 12.98 4.41
CA ARG A 58 6.40 11.61 4.31
C ARG A 58 7.01 11.09 5.60
N GLN A 59 6.80 11.79 6.71
CA GLN A 59 7.36 11.43 8.01
C GLN A 59 6.33 11.64 9.14
N GLY A 60 6.62 11.06 10.30
CA GLY A 60 5.84 11.26 11.51
C GLY A 60 4.41 10.71 11.42
N VAL A 61 3.52 11.31 12.20
CA VAL A 61 2.10 10.95 12.26
C VAL A 61 1.38 11.14 10.92
N LEU A 62 1.82 12.11 10.10
CA LEU A 62 1.21 12.37 8.79
C LEU A 62 1.43 11.23 7.79
N GLU A 63 2.61 10.64 7.72
CA GLU A 63 2.83 9.50 6.83
C GLU A 63 1.98 8.28 7.25
N GLY A 64 1.80 8.08 8.55
CA GLY A 64 0.93 7.05 9.09
C GLY A 64 -0.54 7.26 8.72
N GLU A 65 -1.05 8.45 9.00
CA GLU A 65 -2.49 8.78 8.93
C GLU A 65 -2.95 9.27 7.55
N GLU A 66 -2.08 9.87 6.74
CA GLU A 66 -2.43 10.42 5.42
C GLU A 66 -1.72 9.69 4.27
N GLY A 67 -0.52 9.14 4.50
CA GLY A 67 0.27 8.44 3.48
C GLY A 67 -0.41 7.18 2.91
N TYR A 68 -1.35 6.58 3.65
CA TYR A 68 -2.12 5.42 3.21
C TYR A 68 -2.86 5.66 1.88
N LYS A 69 -3.27 6.89 1.55
CA LYS A 69 -4.02 7.21 0.32
C LYS A 69 -3.27 6.78 -0.93
N THR A 70 -1.96 7.00 -0.94
CA THR A 70 -1.10 6.63 -2.07
C THR A 70 -0.86 5.12 -2.15
N ARG A 71 -0.79 4.43 -1.00
CA ARG A 71 -0.76 2.96 -0.94
C ARG A 71 -2.05 2.36 -1.47
N ILE A 72 -3.21 2.87 -1.04
CA ILE A 72 -4.53 2.46 -1.51
C ILE A 72 -4.66 2.68 -3.01
N HIS A 73 -4.25 3.85 -3.53
CA HIS A 73 -4.24 4.12 -4.97
C HIS A 73 -3.45 3.05 -5.74
N ALA A 74 -2.19 2.80 -5.34
CA ALA A 74 -1.35 1.81 -6.01
C ALA A 74 -1.93 0.39 -5.93
N MET A 75 -2.52 0.00 -4.79
CA MET A 75 -3.19 -1.30 -4.64
C MET A 75 -4.43 -1.41 -5.51
N ALA A 76 -5.28 -0.39 -5.54
CA ALA A 76 -6.50 -0.35 -6.34
C ALA A 76 -6.19 -0.43 -7.83
N ARG A 77 -5.21 0.35 -8.32
CA ARG A 77 -4.73 0.30 -9.72
C ARG A 77 -4.26 -1.11 -10.10
N ARG A 78 -3.47 -1.77 -9.24
CA ARG A 78 -3.02 -3.14 -9.48
C ARG A 78 -4.16 -4.16 -9.50
N ARG A 79 -5.19 -3.97 -8.66
CA ARG A 79 -6.33 -4.89 -8.58
C ARG A 79 -7.29 -4.74 -9.76
N MET A 80 -7.49 -3.52 -10.26
CA MET A 80 -8.35 -3.31 -11.42
C MET A 80 -7.68 -3.75 -12.73
N ALA A 81 -6.34 -3.62 -12.83
CA ALA A 81 -5.54 -4.00 -14.00
C ALA A 81 -6.14 -3.49 -15.32
N ALA A 82 -6.52 -2.20 -15.34
CA ALA A 82 -7.30 -1.62 -16.44
C ALA A 82 -6.59 -1.67 -17.80
N GLU A 83 -5.26 -1.79 -17.80
CA GLU A 83 -4.44 -1.99 -19.00
C GLU A 83 -4.74 -3.29 -19.76
N THR A 84 -5.42 -4.26 -19.13
CA THR A 84 -5.78 -5.52 -19.77
C THR A 84 -7.20 -5.53 -20.33
N TRP A 85 -7.98 -4.46 -20.13
CA TRP A 85 -9.38 -4.42 -20.54
C TRP A 85 -9.51 -4.11 -22.04
N ALA A 86 -10.48 -4.76 -22.68
CA ALA A 86 -10.83 -4.51 -24.07
C ALA A 86 -12.32 -4.19 -24.24
N ALA A 87 -12.69 -3.64 -25.40
CA ALA A 87 -14.08 -3.28 -25.70
C ALA A 87 -15.00 -4.50 -25.70
N GLU A 88 -14.46 -5.69 -26.02
CA GLU A 88 -15.17 -6.97 -26.05
C GLU A 88 -15.48 -7.51 -24.64
N ASP A 89 -14.80 -7.01 -23.59
CA ASP A 89 -15.07 -7.42 -22.22
C ASP A 89 -16.32 -6.73 -21.63
N VAL A 90 -16.86 -5.71 -22.30
CA VAL A 90 -18.07 -4.99 -21.87
C VAL A 90 -19.28 -5.93 -21.88
N GLY A 91 -19.99 -6.00 -20.75
CA GLY A 91 -21.15 -6.85 -20.56
C GLY A 91 -20.82 -8.25 -20.02
N THR A 92 -19.54 -8.55 -19.79
CA THR A 92 -19.09 -9.88 -19.33
C THR A 92 -18.87 -9.96 -17.81
N GLY A 93 -18.79 -8.82 -17.12
CA GLY A 93 -18.42 -8.74 -15.70
C GLY A 93 -16.91 -8.70 -15.43
N LYS A 94 -16.07 -8.88 -16.48
CA LYS A 94 -14.61 -8.89 -16.37
C LYS A 94 -13.99 -7.53 -16.04
N ILE A 95 -14.69 -6.41 -16.29
CA ILE A 95 -14.25 -5.07 -15.90
C ILE A 95 -14.82 -4.73 -14.52
N LEU A 96 -16.09 -5.08 -14.29
CA LEU A 96 -16.81 -4.68 -13.09
C LEU A 96 -16.32 -5.43 -11.83
N ALA A 97 -15.97 -6.72 -11.96
CA ALA A 97 -15.47 -7.51 -10.83
C ALA A 97 -14.10 -7.01 -10.30
N PRO A 98 -13.08 -6.73 -11.13
CA PRO A 98 -11.87 -6.06 -10.67
C PRO A 98 -12.12 -4.68 -10.06
N MET A 99 -13.10 -3.92 -10.56
CA MET A 99 -13.47 -2.63 -9.96
C MET A 99 -14.05 -2.75 -8.55
N VAL A 100 -14.85 -3.79 -8.27
CA VAL A 100 -15.27 -4.11 -6.89
C VAL A 100 -14.05 -4.31 -5.99
N GLN A 101 -13.04 -5.05 -6.47
CA GLN A 101 -11.80 -5.31 -5.71
C GLN A 101 -10.94 -4.05 -5.51
N ALA A 102 -10.98 -3.12 -6.47
CA ALA A 102 -10.28 -1.84 -6.41
C ALA A 102 -10.96 -0.82 -5.48
N ILE A 103 -12.27 -0.91 -5.29
CA ILE A 103 -13.01 -0.12 -4.29
C ILE A 103 -12.82 -0.71 -2.90
N ALA A 104 -13.04 -2.03 -2.77
CA ALA A 104 -12.97 -2.77 -1.51
C ALA A 104 -11.53 -3.16 -1.11
N VAL A 105 -10.56 -2.28 -1.35
CA VAL A 105 -9.21 -2.45 -0.83
C VAL A 105 -9.28 -2.40 0.70
N PRO A 106 -8.77 -3.41 1.43
CA PRO A 106 -8.75 -3.38 2.89
C PRO A 106 -8.11 -2.09 3.40
N GLY A 107 -8.69 -1.48 4.43
CA GLY A 107 -8.17 -0.25 5.02
C GLY A 107 -8.39 1.00 4.17
N ASN A 108 -9.20 0.91 3.12
CA ASN A 108 -9.61 2.06 2.33
C ASN A 108 -10.53 2.98 3.15
N ASN A 109 -9.92 3.88 3.92
CA ASN A 109 -10.61 4.91 4.68
C ASN A 109 -11.05 6.11 3.80
N LEU A 110 -10.94 6.04 2.47
CA LEU A 110 -11.53 7.05 1.57
C LEU A 110 -13.00 6.77 1.26
N LEU A 111 -13.45 5.53 1.43
CA LEU A 111 -14.81 5.09 1.17
C LEU A 111 -15.42 4.41 2.40
N ALA A 112 -16.73 4.14 2.36
CA ALA A 112 -17.36 3.22 3.29
C ALA A 112 -17.40 1.86 2.60
N ILE A 113 -16.64 0.88 3.08
CA ILE A 113 -16.52 -0.45 2.42
C ILE A 113 -16.99 -1.61 3.30
N ASP A 114 -17.37 -1.32 4.54
CA ASP A 114 -17.83 -2.27 5.54
C ASP A 114 -19.33 -2.15 5.82
N ASP A 115 -19.88 -3.16 6.51
CA ASP A 115 -21.32 -3.29 6.76
C ASP A 115 -21.80 -2.50 7.99
N ARG A 116 -21.01 -1.55 8.52
CA ARG A 116 -21.35 -0.85 9.79
C ARG A 116 -22.71 -0.16 9.74
N ASN A 117 -23.13 0.32 8.57
CA ASN A 117 -24.40 1.00 8.36
C ASN A 117 -25.37 0.21 7.46
N GLY A 118 -25.11 -1.09 7.26
CA GLY A 118 -25.86 -1.95 6.35
C GLY A 118 -25.11 -2.23 5.04
N PRO A 119 -25.34 -3.39 4.41
CA PRO A 119 -24.56 -3.86 3.27
C PRO A 119 -24.75 -3.04 2.00
N ASP A 120 -25.86 -2.32 1.88
CA ASP A 120 -26.20 -1.42 0.77
C ASP A 120 -25.54 -0.04 0.85
N THR A 121 -24.96 0.29 2.01
CA THR A 121 -24.21 1.55 2.22
C THR A 121 -22.75 1.46 1.77
N ARG A 122 -22.27 0.26 1.43
CA ARG A 122 -20.92 0.03 0.93
C ARG A 122 -20.74 0.66 -0.45
N ALA A 123 -19.61 1.31 -0.67
CA ALA A 123 -19.32 2.02 -1.92
C ALA A 123 -19.28 1.09 -3.14
N GLN A 124 -18.92 -0.18 -2.95
CA GLN A 124 -18.91 -1.19 -4.00
C GLN A 124 -20.29 -1.84 -4.25
N PHE A 125 -21.29 -1.61 -3.38
CA PHE A 125 -22.59 -2.28 -3.48
C PHE A 125 -23.30 -2.10 -4.83
N PRO A 126 -23.31 -0.90 -5.47
CA PRO A 126 -23.93 -0.76 -6.79
C PRO A 126 -23.29 -1.67 -7.85
N LEU A 127 -21.98 -1.89 -7.78
CA LEU A 127 -21.24 -2.75 -8.72
C LEU A 127 -21.54 -4.23 -8.44
N GLU A 128 -21.53 -4.64 -7.17
CA GLU A 128 -21.89 -6.00 -6.75
C GLU A 128 -23.32 -6.35 -7.18
N LYS A 129 -24.25 -5.41 -7.03
CA LYS A 129 -25.64 -5.58 -7.48
C LYS A 129 -25.73 -5.73 -9.00
N ALA A 130 -25.04 -4.90 -9.76
CA ALA A 130 -25.02 -5.00 -11.22
C ALA A 130 -24.40 -6.32 -11.71
N LEU A 131 -23.37 -6.84 -11.03
CA LEU A 131 -22.83 -8.18 -11.26
C LEU A 131 -23.86 -9.28 -10.97
N ALA A 132 -24.52 -9.22 -9.81
CA ALA A 132 -25.51 -10.22 -9.42
C ALA A 132 -26.72 -10.25 -10.37
N ASP A 133 -27.15 -9.08 -10.85
CA ASP A 133 -28.28 -8.95 -11.77
C ASP A 133 -27.89 -9.22 -13.25
N GLY A 134 -26.60 -9.44 -13.55
CA GLY A 134 -26.10 -9.59 -14.92
C GLY A 134 -26.25 -8.33 -15.78
N ARG A 135 -26.40 -7.15 -15.17
CA ARG A 135 -26.61 -5.85 -15.83
C ARG A 135 -25.34 -5.01 -15.79
N THR A 136 -24.23 -5.56 -16.28
CA THR A 136 -22.90 -4.95 -16.13
C THR A 136 -22.55 -3.98 -17.26
N GLY A 137 -23.13 -4.15 -18.46
CA GLY A 137 -22.66 -3.53 -19.70
C GLY A 137 -22.48 -2.01 -19.66
N GLU A 138 -23.45 -1.25 -19.13
CA GLU A 138 -23.33 0.21 -19.07
C GLU A 138 -22.24 0.68 -18.10
N MET A 139 -22.13 0.04 -16.93
CA MET A 139 -21.10 0.38 -15.94
C MET A 139 -19.71 -0.02 -16.42
N GLU A 140 -19.58 -1.16 -17.10
CA GLU A 140 -18.31 -1.61 -17.67
C GLU A 140 -17.85 -0.69 -18.80
N ARG A 141 -18.78 -0.23 -19.66
CA ARG A 141 -18.44 0.78 -20.68
C ARG A 141 -17.96 2.07 -20.04
N PHE A 142 -18.63 2.56 -19.01
CA PHE A 142 -18.17 3.73 -18.25
C PHE A 142 -16.74 3.55 -17.70
N PHE A 143 -16.42 2.40 -17.11
CA PHE A 143 -15.07 2.15 -16.58
C PHE A 143 -14.02 1.99 -17.67
N LEU A 144 -14.38 1.41 -18.82
CA LEU A 144 -13.51 1.37 -19.99
C LEU A 144 -13.19 2.78 -20.48
N ASP A 145 -14.21 3.64 -20.63
CA ASP A 145 -14.07 5.04 -21.04
C ASP A 145 -13.20 5.83 -20.05
N LEU A 146 -13.31 5.52 -18.76
CA LEU A 146 -12.57 6.21 -17.70
C LEU A 146 -11.09 5.83 -17.62
N TYR A 147 -10.72 4.57 -17.89
CA TYR A 147 -9.38 4.06 -17.56
C TYR A 147 -8.58 3.45 -18.70
N ALA A 148 -9.22 3.01 -19.79
CA ALA A 148 -8.58 2.17 -20.80
C ALA A 148 -8.47 2.82 -22.20
N LEU A 149 -9.18 3.92 -22.45
CA LEU A 149 -9.11 4.61 -23.74
C LEU A 149 -7.87 5.52 -23.83
N ALA A 150 -7.20 5.47 -24.99
CA ALA A 150 -6.07 6.35 -25.30
C ALA A 150 -6.50 7.82 -25.47
N ASP A 151 -7.72 8.04 -25.95
CA ASP A 151 -8.37 9.35 -26.07
C ASP A 151 -9.72 9.28 -25.32
N PRO A 152 -9.71 9.50 -23.99
CA PRO A 152 -10.91 9.38 -23.18
C PRO A 152 -11.87 10.56 -23.45
N PRO A 153 -13.18 10.37 -23.22
CA PRO A 153 -14.14 11.48 -23.23
C PRO A 153 -13.77 12.58 -22.23
N ASP A 154 -14.39 13.74 -22.39
CA ASP A 154 -14.19 14.88 -21.49
C ASP A 154 -14.55 14.56 -20.03
N ASP A 155 -13.84 15.19 -19.10
CA ASP A 155 -13.94 14.93 -17.67
C ASP A 155 -15.31 15.31 -17.08
N GLU A 156 -15.95 16.36 -17.58
CA GLU A 156 -17.30 16.77 -17.18
C GLU A 156 -18.32 15.72 -17.58
N TRP A 157 -18.19 15.20 -18.79
CA TRP A 157 -19.04 14.14 -19.30
C TRP A 157 -18.87 12.86 -18.49
N LEU A 158 -17.62 12.44 -18.24
CA LEU A 158 -17.32 11.26 -17.41
C LEU A 158 -17.85 11.43 -15.99
N PHE A 159 -17.74 12.62 -15.41
CA PHE A 159 -18.28 12.89 -14.07
C PHE A 159 -19.81 12.78 -14.07
N SER A 160 -20.48 13.32 -15.09
CA SER A 160 -21.93 13.23 -15.24
C SER A 160 -22.40 11.78 -15.38
N ARG A 161 -21.70 10.96 -16.19
CA ARG A 161 -21.93 9.51 -16.28
C ARG A 161 -21.74 8.80 -14.94
N ALA A 162 -20.72 9.19 -14.17
CA ALA A 162 -20.52 8.64 -12.83
C ALA A 162 -21.70 8.98 -11.90
N VAL A 163 -22.24 10.19 -11.96
CA VAL A 163 -23.44 10.58 -11.18
C VAL A 163 -24.67 9.77 -11.60
N GLU A 164 -24.85 9.48 -12.88
CA GLU A 164 -25.95 8.63 -13.37
C GLU A 164 -25.86 7.20 -12.81
N HIS A 165 -24.66 6.62 -12.76
CA HIS A 165 -24.44 5.25 -12.28
C HIS A 165 -24.43 5.11 -10.75
N PHE A 166 -23.84 6.07 -10.04
CA PHE A 166 -23.54 5.95 -8.60
C PHE A 166 -24.34 6.93 -7.73
N GLY A 167 -25.16 7.78 -8.35
CA GLY A 167 -25.81 8.89 -7.69
C GLY A 167 -24.81 9.98 -7.28
N ARG A 168 -25.34 10.98 -6.57
CA ARG A 168 -24.59 12.16 -6.12
C ARG A 168 -23.68 11.84 -4.92
N SER A 169 -22.59 11.11 -5.16
CA SER A 169 -21.64 10.66 -4.14
C SER A 169 -20.22 11.15 -4.42
N TYR A 170 -19.86 12.28 -3.82
CA TYR A 170 -18.50 12.81 -3.89
C TYR A 170 -17.41 11.82 -3.44
N PRO A 171 -17.56 11.09 -2.32
CA PRO A 171 -16.53 10.15 -1.88
C PRO A 171 -16.22 9.10 -2.95
N LEU A 172 -17.25 8.50 -3.55
CA LEU A 172 -17.06 7.47 -4.57
C LEU A 172 -16.55 8.05 -5.88
N ILE A 173 -17.22 9.07 -6.42
CA ILE A 173 -16.84 9.64 -7.73
C ILE A 173 -15.44 10.26 -7.67
N GLY A 174 -15.14 11.03 -6.62
CA GLY A 174 -13.80 11.59 -6.42
C GLY A 174 -12.72 10.52 -6.25
N TYR A 175 -13.05 9.38 -5.64
CA TYR A 175 -12.13 8.24 -5.57
C TYR A 175 -11.85 7.62 -6.94
N LEU A 176 -12.87 7.45 -7.80
CA LEU A 176 -12.69 6.93 -9.15
C LEU A 176 -11.77 7.84 -10.00
N PHE A 177 -11.99 9.15 -9.94
CA PHE A 177 -11.12 10.10 -10.64
C PHE A 177 -9.70 10.12 -10.05
N PHE A 178 -9.57 10.03 -8.72
CA PHE A 178 -8.28 9.88 -8.05
C PHE A 178 -7.52 8.63 -8.51
N LEU A 179 -8.20 7.50 -8.74
CA LEU A 179 -7.59 6.31 -9.33
C LEU A 179 -7.22 6.48 -10.81
N ARG A 180 -7.82 7.42 -11.53
CA ARG A 180 -7.52 7.63 -12.94
C ARG A 180 -6.17 8.31 -13.08
N ASP A 181 -5.98 9.39 -12.34
CA ASP A 181 -4.76 10.17 -12.34
C ASP A 181 -4.57 10.86 -10.98
N ILE A 182 -3.61 10.37 -10.22
CA ILE A 182 -3.28 10.85 -8.86
C ILE A 182 -2.67 12.26 -8.84
N ASP A 183 -2.12 12.71 -9.96
CA ASP A 183 -1.47 14.01 -10.09
C ASP A 183 -2.44 15.09 -10.60
N ARG A 184 -3.59 14.68 -11.17
CA ARG A 184 -4.67 15.59 -11.60
C ARG A 184 -5.86 15.64 -10.63
N PHE A 185 -6.21 14.52 -10.00
CA PHE A 185 -7.42 14.38 -9.17
C PHE A 185 -7.10 14.00 -7.73
N THR A 186 -7.97 14.41 -6.80
CA THR A 186 -7.88 13.99 -5.39
C THR A 186 -9.21 13.42 -4.90
N PRO A 187 -9.20 12.56 -3.86
CA PRO A 187 -10.43 12.11 -3.21
C PRO A 187 -11.21 13.30 -2.65
N LEU A 188 -12.53 13.15 -2.45
CA LEU A 188 -13.35 14.21 -1.88
C LEU A 188 -14.32 13.68 -0.83
N ARG A 189 -14.00 13.94 0.45
CA ARG A 189 -14.93 13.78 1.57
C ARG A 189 -15.42 15.18 2.03
N PRO A 190 -16.67 15.57 1.70
CA PRO A 190 -17.08 16.97 1.75
C PRO A 190 -16.93 17.68 3.10
N LYS A 191 -17.34 17.04 4.21
CA LYS A 191 -17.44 17.71 5.52
C LYS A 191 -16.09 18.20 6.03
N GLY A 192 -15.09 17.33 6.06
CA GLY A 192 -13.75 17.64 6.55
C GLY A 192 -13.02 18.63 5.65
N LEU A 193 -13.08 18.43 4.32
CA LEU A 193 -12.44 19.33 3.37
C LEU A 193 -13.07 20.73 3.40
N GLN A 194 -14.40 20.84 3.47
CA GLN A 194 -15.07 22.14 3.58
C GLN A 194 -14.67 22.88 4.86
N ALA A 195 -14.54 22.17 5.99
CA ALA A 195 -14.05 22.76 7.23
C ALA A 195 -12.61 23.27 7.09
N GLY A 196 -11.73 22.50 6.42
CA GLY A 196 -10.36 22.92 6.16
C GLY A 196 -10.26 24.14 5.24
N LEU A 197 -11.11 24.22 4.22
CA LEU A 197 -11.20 25.41 3.36
C LEU A 197 -11.65 26.65 4.15
N ALA A 198 -12.57 26.48 5.11
CA ALA A 198 -13.00 27.60 5.97
C ALA A 198 -11.85 28.14 6.85
N GLU A 199 -10.92 27.29 7.31
CA GLU A 199 -9.71 27.73 8.03
C GLU A 199 -8.75 28.53 7.15
N LEU A 200 -8.79 28.30 5.83
CA LEU A 200 -8.08 29.10 4.83
C LEU A 200 -8.84 30.39 4.47
N GLY A 201 -9.97 30.68 5.13
CA GLY A 201 -10.83 31.83 4.82
C GLY A 201 -11.66 31.66 3.55
N LEU A 202 -11.75 30.45 3.00
CA LEU A 202 -12.48 30.17 1.77
C LEU A 202 -13.90 29.65 2.08
N ASP A 203 -14.92 30.44 1.74
CA ASP A 203 -16.32 30.00 1.83
C ASP A 203 -16.73 29.14 0.62
N TYR A 204 -16.15 27.94 0.51
CA TYR A 204 -16.42 27.01 -0.59
C TYR A 204 -17.28 25.83 -0.13
N LYS A 205 -18.52 25.71 -0.65
CA LYS A 205 -19.47 24.68 -0.22
C LYS A 205 -19.28 23.37 -0.98
N LEU A 206 -18.94 22.29 -0.27
CA LEU A 206 -18.83 20.93 -0.83
C LEU A 206 -20.01 20.03 -0.45
N VAL A 207 -20.64 20.28 0.70
CA VAL A 207 -21.75 19.45 1.18
C VAL A 207 -22.98 19.64 0.29
N GLN A 208 -23.59 18.54 -0.17
CA GLN A 208 -24.78 18.52 -1.05
C GLN A 208 -24.59 19.21 -2.42
N LYS A 209 -23.35 19.45 -2.85
CA LYS A 209 -23.04 20.11 -4.13
C LYS A 209 -22.38 19.18 -5.15
N CYS A 210 -22.69 17.88 -5.13
CA CYS A 210 -22.07 16.89 -6.02
C CYS A 210 -22.41 17.11 -7.49
N GLN A 211 -21.54 17.88 -8.16
CA GLN A 211 -21.55 18.19 -9.60
C GLN A 211 -20.12 18.52 -10.05
N TRP A 212 -19.89 18.49 -11.36
CA TRP A 212 -18.56 18.66 -11.95
C TRP A 212 -17.96 20.02 -11.63
N GLU A 213 -18.71 21.11 -11.80
CA GLU A 213 -18.22 22.49 -11.62
C GLU A 213 -17.71 22.72 -10.19
N ASN A 214 -18.37 22.08 -9.23
CA ASN A 214 -18.00 22.18 -7.82
C ASN A 214 -16.86 21.22 -7.46
N TYR A 215 -16.73 20.08 -8.16
CA TYR A 215 -15.55 19.22 -8.01
C TYR A 215 -14.30 19.90 -8.57
N VAL A 216 -14.40 20.42 -9.78
CA VAL A 216 -13.25 21.03 -10.47
C VAL A 216 -12.85 22.37 -9.84
N GLY A 217 -13.81 23.13 -9.30
CA GLY A 217 -13.49 24.32 -8.51
C GLY A 217 -12.72 23.97 -7.22
N PHE A 218 -13.06 22.87 -6.55
CA PHE A 218 -12.24 22.34 -5.45
C PHE A 218 -10.84 21.92 -5.93
N LEU A 219 -10.73 21.19 -7.02
CA LEU A 219 -9.43 20.79 -7.58
C LEU A 219 -8.56 21.99 -7.92
N LYS A 220 -9.13 23.07 -8.49
CA LYS A 220 -8.41 24.33 -8.75
C LYS A 220 -7.80 24.92 -7.47
N ILE A 221 -8.52 24.87 -6.36
CA ILE A 221 -7.99 25.32 -5.05
C ILE A 221 -6.82 24.43 -4.63
N VAL A 222 -6.95 23.10 -4.71
CA VAL A 222 -5.87 22.17 -4.31
C VAL A 222 -4.63 22.35 -5.19
N HIS A 223 -4.82 22.46 -6.52
CA HIS A 223 -3.74 22.70 -7.48
C HIS A 223 -3.07 24.05 -7.27
N GLY A 224 -3.81 25.10 -6.90
CA GLY A 224 -3.25 26.42 -6.60
C GLY A 224 -2.51 26.49 -5.26
N LEU A 225 -2.96 25.72 -4.26
CA LEU A 225 -2.24 25.60 -2.98
C LEU A 225 -0.94 24.82 -3.10
N ARG A 226 -0.89 23.79 -3.96
CA ARG A 226 0.28 22.92 -4.12
C ARG A 226 1.61 23.67 -4.33
N PRO A 227 1.77 24.56 -5.32
CA PRO A 227 3.02 25.29 -5.53
C PRO A 227 3.33 26.24 -4.37
N MET A 228 2.32 26.88 -3.77
CA MET A 228 2.54 27.77 -2.63
C MET A 228 3.06 27.01 -1.41
N LEU A 229 2.51 25.82 -1.14
CA LEU A 229 2.97 24.93 -0.07
C LEU A 229 4.37 24.38 -0.36
N ALA A 230 4.65 23.98 -1.60
CA ALA A 230 5.97 23.50 -2.01
C ALA A 230 7.05 24.56 -1.73
N GLU A 231 6.79 25.82 -2.07
CA GLU A 231 7.68 26.94 -1.76
C GLU A 231 7.77 27.20 -0.24
N ALA A 232 6.64 27.24 0.47
CA ALA A 232 6.62 27.54 1.90
C ALA A 232 7.29 26.47 2.78
N LEU A 233 7.35 25.23 2.30
CA LEU A 233 7.93 24.10 3.00
C LEU A 233 9.30 23.70 2.46
N ASP A 234 9.81 24.38 1.43
CA ASP A 234 11.03 24.00 0.70
C ASP A 234 11.00 22.53 0.24
N ASP A 235 9.83 22.08 -0.25
CA ASP A 235 9.59 20.72 -0.75
C ASP A 235 9.18 20.75 -2.23
N PRO A 236 10.14 20.74 -3.17
CA PRO A 236 9.83 20.71 -4.60
C PRO A 236 9.15 19.41 -5.03
N GLY A 237 9.16 18.38 -4.19
CA GLY A 237 8.50 17.10 -4.42
C GLY A 237 7.07 17.01 -3.87
N LEU A 238 6.50 18.11 -3.39
CA LEU A 238 5.15 18.15 -2.81
C LEU A 238 4.10 17.83 -3.88
N ARG A 239 3.34 16.76 -3.64
CA ARG A 239 2.35 16.23 -4.58
C ARG A 239 0.98 16.84 -4.34
N LEU A 240 0.09 16.72 -5.31
CA LEU A 240 -1.28 17.19 -5.19
C LEU A 240 -2.01 16.58 -3.97
N ILE A 241 -1.78 15.31 -3.71
CA ILE A 241 -2.37 14.61 -2.56
C ILE A 241 -1.87 15.14 -1.21
N ASP A 242 -0.68 15.74 -1.16
CA ASP A 242 -0.12 16.35 0.04
C ASP A 242 -0.83 17.68 0.33
N ALA A 243 -1.10 18.49 -0.71
CA ALA A 243 -1.93 19.69 -0.61
C ALA A 243 -3.38 19.38 -0.20
N HIS A 244 -3.96 18.29 -0.71
CA HIS A 244 -5.24 17.78 -0.21
C HIS A 244 -5.16 17.41 1.27
N SER A 245 -4.10 16.70 1.68
CA SER A 245 -3.91 16.26 3.08
C SER A 245 -3.73 17.43 4.04
N PHE A 246 -3.08 18.52 3.61
CA PHE A 246 -3.02 19.78 4.34
C PHE A 246 -4.42 20.32 4.69
N ILE A 247 -5.30 20.44 3.69
CA ILE A 247 -6.69 20.90 3.88
C ILE A 247 -7.44 19.93 4.80
N TRP A 248 -7.26 18.62 4.60
CA TRP A 248 -7.91 17.59 5.42
C TRP A 248 -7.54 17.70 6.90
N VAL A 249 -6.26 17.92 7.21
CA VAL A 249 -5.74 18.10 8.57
C VAL A 249 -6.38 19.31 9.24
N LEU A 250 -6.42 20.47 8.57
CA LEU A 250 -7.03 21.69 9.13
C LEU A 250 -8.49 21.49 9.56
N GLY A 251 -9.25 20.73 8.77
CA GLY A 251 -10.68 20.55 8.97
C GLY A 251 -11.10 19.32 9.78
N SER A 252 -10.25 18.29 9.88
CA SER A 252 -10.68 16.97 10.37
C SER A 252 -9.86 16.42 11.53
N TRP A 253 -8.67 16.96 11.79
CA TRP A 253 -7.80 16.49 12.87
C TRP A 253 -8.10 17.18 14.21
N ARG A 254 -7.73 16.53 15.31
CA ARG A 254 -7.97 17.02 16.67
C ARG A 254 -7.02 18.18 17.00
N ARG A 255 -7.56 19.23 17.64
CA ARG A 255 -6.81 20.43 18.05
C ARG A 255 -6.27 20.41 19.48
N SER A 256 -6.67 19.44 20.32
CA SER A 256 -6.19 19.32 21.69
C SER A 256 -6.12 17.87 22.17
N ARG A 257 -5.16 17.56 23.06
CA ARG A 257 -5.09 16.27 23.76
C ARG A 257 -6.13 16.25 24.88
N GLN A 258 -7.35 15.80 24.60
CA GLN A 258 -8.28 15.46 25.67
C GLN A 258 -7.87 14.14 26.33
N ALA A 259 -7.95 14.11 27.67
CA ALA A 259 -7.86 12.88 28.44
C ALA A 259 -8.93 11.87 27.96
N ILE A 260 -8.56 10.59 27.94
CA ILE A 260 -9.42 9.48 27.49
C ILE A 260 -10.69 9.48 28.37
N GLY A 261 -11.78 9.96 27.78
CA GLY A 261 -13.09 10.07 28.43
C GLY A 261 -14.17 10.30 27.37
N ALA A 262 -14.77 9.19 26.93
CA ALA A 262 -16.04 9.06 26.21
C ALA A 262 -16.36 10.12 25.13
N SER A 263 -16.02 9.81 23.86
CA SER A 263 -16.74 10.39 22.72
C SER A 263 -17.72 9.35 22.16
N ARG A 264 -19.01 9.63 22.35
CA ARG A 264 -20.07 9.11 21.49
C ARG A 264 -20.01 9.89 20.18
N ASN A 265 -19.64 9.19 19.11
CA ASN A 265 -19.91 9.44 17.68
C ASN A 265 -18.64 9.42 16.82
N GLY A 266 -18.57 8.39 15.96
CA GLY A 266 -17.70 8.35 14.78
C GLY A 266 -16.27 7.91 15.05
N ALA A 267 -16.06 6.59 15.14
CA ALA A 267 -14.73 5.98 15.22
C ALA A 267 -13.91 6.26 13.94
N GLY A 268 -13.14 7.34 13.95
CA GLY A 268 -11.86 7.40 13.27
C GLY A 268 -10.88 6.55 14.08
N SER A 269 -10.68 5.31 13.64
CA SER A 269 -9.78 4.38 14.31
C SER A 269 -8.33 4.83 14.07
N THR A 270 -7.74 5.55 15.03
CA THR A 270 -6.28 5.61 15.14
C THR A 270 -5.81 4.20 15.46
N TYR A 271 -5.28 3.52 14.45
CA TYR A 271 -4.71 2.20 14.62
C TYR A 271 -3.35 2.36 15.32
N GLY A 272 -3.20 1.77 16.49
CA GLY A 272 -1.90 1.67 17.15
C GLY A 272 -0.99 0.68 16.39
N PRO A 273 0.26 0.49 16.84
CA PRO A 273 1.19 -0.45 16.20
C PRO A 273 0.64 -1.87 16.07
N ALA A 274 -0.19 -2.29 17.02
CA ALA A 274 -0.85 -3.60 16.98
C ALA A 274 -1.90 -3.67 15.87
N GLU A 275 -2.68 -2.62 15.68
CA GLU A 275 -3.72 -2.59 14.66
C GLU A 275 -3.16 -2.33 13.26
N ILE A 276 -2.05 -1.61 13.13
CA ILE A 276 -1.28 -1.50 11.88
C ILE A 276 -0.71 -2.88 11.50
N ALA A 277 -0.10 -3.58 12.44
CA ALA A 277 0.38 -4.95 12.20
C ALA A 277 -0.79 -5.90 11.87
N ALA A 278 -1.91 -5.79 12.58
CA ALA A 278 -3.10 -6.58 12.29
C ALA A 278 -3.64 -6.28 10.88
N PHE A 279 -3.60 -5.02 10.45
CA PHE A 279 -3.98 -4.61 9.10
C PHE A 279 -3.08 -5.23 8.03
N GLU A 280 -1.76 -5.17 8.20
CA GLU A 280 -0.80 -5.76 7.26
C GLU A 280 -0.90 -7.29 7.22
N ILE A 281 -1.01 -7.92 8.38
CA ILE A 281 -1.17 -9.38 8.52
C ILE A 281 -2.48 -9.83 7.87
N ALA A 282 -3.60 -9.14 8.16
CA ALA A 282 -4.90 -9.47 7.56
C ALA A 282 -4.86 -9.30 6.03
N GLY A 283 -4.22 -8.24 5.52
CA GLY A 283 -4.01 -8.05 4.09
C GLY A 283 -3.23 -9.20 3.45
N SER A 284 -2.14 -9.65 4.09
CA SER A 284 -1.33 -10.78 3.63
C SER A 284 -2.10 -12.10 3.64
N ILE A 285 -2.90 -12.35 4.69
CA ILE A 285 -3.74 -13.54 4.80
C ILE A 285 -4.78 -13.56 3.67
N LEU A 286 -5.50 -12.46 3.47
CA LEU A 286 -6.53 -12.36 2.44
C LEU A 286 -5.96 -12.51 1.03
N ALA A 287 -4.78 -11.95 0.76
CA ALA A 287 -4.07 -12.14 -0.50
C ALA A 287 -3.67 -13.60 -0.73
N THR A 288 -3.19 -14.29 0.32
CA THR A 288 -2.83 -15.71 0.28
C THR A 288 -4.07 -16.58 0.01
N VAL A 289 -5.18 -16.30 0.70
CA VAL A 289 -6.45 -17.03 0.55
C VAL A 289 -7.03 -16.83 -0.85
N SER A 290 -7.01 -15.61 -1.38
CA SER A 290 -7.52 -15.33 -2.73
C SER A 290 -6.77 -16.06 -3.85
N GLY A 291 -5.51 -16.45 -3.61
CA GLY A 291 -4.72 -17.24 -4.57
C GLY A 291 -4.75 -18.75 -4.35
N SER A 292 -5.30 -19.23 -3.23
CA SER A 292 -5.17 -20.63 -2.80
C SER A 292 -6.38 -21.49 -3.21
N TYR A 293 -6.45 -21.85 -4.50
CA TYR A 293 -7.50 -22.74 -5.05
C TYR A 293 -7.19 -24.24 -4.92
N GLY A 294 -6.36 -24.65 -3.96
CA GLY A 294 -5.91 -26.04 -3.82
C GLY A 294 -4.91 -26.48 -4.89
N GLN A 295 -4.15 -25.54 -5.46
CA GLN A 295 -3.19 -25.78 -6.53
C GLN A 295 -1.99 -26.61 -6.04
N ILE A 296 -1.49 -27.49 -6.88
CA ILE A 296 -0.22 -28.20 -6.66
C ILE A 296 0.90 -27.28 -7.16
N VAL A 297 1.72 -26.79 -6.24
CA VAL A 297 2.87 -25.92 -6.56
C VAL A 297 4.09 -26.80 -6.83
N GLU A 298 4.62 -26.75 -8.05
CA GLU A 298 5.91 -27.35 -8.37
C GLU A 298 7.03 -26.57 -7.68
N ARG A 299 7.64 -27.18 -6.66
CA ARG A 299 8.78 -26.57 -5.96
C ARG A 299 10.07 -26.87 -6.71
N ARG A 300 10.75 -25.84 -7.22
CA ARG A 300 12.12 -25.99 -7.73
C ARG A 300 13.05 -26.40 -6.58
N VAL A 301 13.50 -27.65 -6.61
CA VAL A 301 14.50 -28.16 -5.65
C VAL A 301 15.88 -27.70 -6.12
N LYS A 302 16.57 -26.91 -5.30
CA LYS A 302 17.96 -26.52 -5.57
C LYS A 302 18.82 -27.80 -5.66
N PRO A 303 19.70 -27.93 -6.66
CA PRO A 303 20.61 -29.08 -6.73
C PRO A 303 21.49 -29.10 -5.48
N LYS A 304 21.44 -30.23 -4.75
CA LYS A 304 22.29 -30.48 -3.59
C LYS A 304 23.39 -31.45 -4.02
N SER A 305 24.49 -30.92 -4.53
CA SER A 305 25.65 -31.72 -4.94
C SER A 305 26.61 -31.96 -3.79
N THR A 306 27.40 -33.02 -3.90
CA THR A 306 28.62 -33.23 -3.14
C THR A 306 29.67 -33.80 -4.08
N SER A 307 30.92 -33.36 -3.94
CA SER A 307 32.06 -33.92 -4.66
C SER A 307 32.71 -35.09 -3.91
N MET A 308 32.28 -35.35 -2.66
CA MET A 308 32.81 -36.44 -1.84
C MET A 308 32.12 -37.77 -2.19
N ASP A 309 32.90 -38.84 -2.24
CA ASP A 309 32.34 -40.18 -2.24
C ASP A 309 31.79 -40.56 -0.84
N ARG A 310 31.14 -41.71 -0.77
CA ARG A 310 30.49 -42.19 0.47
C ARG A 310 31.48 -42.34 1.63
N GLU A 311 32.69 -42.85 1.38
CA GLU A 311 33.66 -43.14 2.44
C GLU A 311 34.27 -41.84 2.97
N ALA A 312 34.66 -40.94 2.07
CA ALA A 312 35.16 -39.62 2.40
C ALA A 312 34.12 -38.80 3.18
N LEU A 313 32.84 -38.83 2.76
CA LEU A 313 31.77 -38.13 3.45
C LEU A 313 31.52 -38.71 4.85
N MET A 314 31.46 -40.05 5.00
CA MET A 314 31.28 -40.68 6.32
C MET A 314 32.41 -40.29 7.28
N LYS A 315 33.66 -40.32 6.81
CA LYS A 315 34.83 -39.93 7.60
C LYS A 315 34.74 -38.46 8.03
N HIS A 316 34.41 -37.57 7.09
CA HIS A 316 34.30 -36.14 7.36
C HIS A 316 33.19 -35.81 8.37
N ILE A 317 32.02 -36.44 8.25
CA ILE A 317 30.91 -36.27 9.20
C ILE A 317 31.30 -36.77 10.60
N ALA A 318 31.99 -37.91 10.69
CA ALA A 318 32.48 -38.42 11.97
C ALA A 318 33.49 -37.45 12.59
N GLU A 319 34.45 -36.94 11.82
CA GLU A 319 35.42 -35.94 12.27
C GLU A 319 34.74 -34.67 12.81
N LEU A 320 33.69 -34.16 12.13
CA LEU A 320 32.92 -33.03 12.60
C LEU A 320 32.24 -33.31 13.95
N ILE A 321 31.58 -34.46 14.11
CA ILE A 321 30.92 -34.84 15.37
C ILE A 321 31.95 -34.89 16.52
N HIS A 322 33.12 -35.48 16.28
CA HIS A 322 34.18 -35.58 17.27
C HIS A 322 34.77 -34.20 17.61
N ALA A 323 35.08 -33.38 16.60
CA ALA A 323 35.60 -32.02 16.78
C ALA A 323 34.62 -31.13 17.55
N GLN A 324 33.32 -31.31 17.32
CA GLN A 324 32.24 -30.63 18.03
C GLN A 324 31.94 -31.24 19.42
N LYS A 325 32.64 -32.31 19.82
CA LYS A 325 32.44 -33.01 21.11
C LYS A 325 31.00 -33.51 21.31
N GLY A 326 30.34 -33.89 20.22
CA GLY A 326 28.94 -34.32 20.25
C GLY A 326 27.93 -33.20 20.56
N LEU A 327 28.32 -31.93 20.38
CA LEU A 327 27.44 -30.78 20.57
C LEU A 327 26.98 -30.21 19.23
N CYS A 328 25.77 -29.64 19.22
CA CYS A 328 25.20 -28.89 18.11
C CYS A 328 25.98 -27.61 17.86
N LYS A 329 26.48 -27.40 16.63
CA LYS A 329 27.29 -26.23 16.29
C LYS A 329 26.53 -24.89 16.35
N LEU A 330 25.21 -24.90 16.21
CA LEU A 330 24.36 -23.70 16.27
C LEU A 330 23.93 -23.33 17.69
N THR A 331 23.55 -24.32 18.50
CA THR A 331 22.90 -24.10 19.80
C THR A 331 23.78 -24.46 21.00
N GLY A 332 24.84 -25.25 20.81
CA GLY A 332 25.67 -25.80 21.89
C GLY A 332 25.03 -26.95 22.67
N LEU A 333 23.80 -27.35 22.33
CA LEU A 333 23.09 -28.45 22.99
C LEU A 333 23.67 -29.83 22.59
N PRO A 334 23.56 -30.87 23.44
CA PRO A 334 24.03 -32.20 23.10
C PRO A 334 23.26 -32.79 21.91
N LEU A 335 23.99 -33.45 21.01
CA LEU A 335 23.41 -34.23 19.92
C LEU A 335 22.94 -35.59 20.46
N ASP A 336 21.74 -36.00 20.08
CA ASP A 336 21.29 -37.37 20.31
C ASP A 336 21.81 -38.27 19.18
N LEU A 337 22.83 -39.07 19.49
CA LEU A 337 23.45 -40.00 18.56
C LEU A 337 22.81 -41.39 18.70
N PRO A 338 22.80 -42.22 17.63
CA PRO A 338 22.18 -43.54 17.68
C PRO A 338 22.68 -44.40 18.87
N PRO A 339 21.76 -45.11 19.56
CA PRO A 339 20.32 -45.16 19.32
C PRO A 339 19.59 -43.89 19.77
N VAL A 340 18.83 -43.28 18.84
CA VAL A 340 18.15 -41.98 19.05
C VAL A 340 16.94 -42.17 19.97
N SER A 341 16.88 -41.35 21.01
CA SER A 341 15.81 -41.29 22.01
C SER A 341 14.86 -40.09 21.80
N ASP A 342 15.36 -38.99 21.25
CA ASP A 342 14.65 -37.78 20.92
C ASP A 342 14.98 -37.36 19.48
N ARG A 343 13.94 -37.41 18.63
CA ARG A 343 14.05 -37.10 17.21
C ARG A 343 14.42 -35.64 16.96
N ASP A 344 13.98 -34.71 17.80
CA ASP A 344 14.30 -33.29 17.63
C ASP A 344 15.79 -33.02 17.93
N MET A 345 16.41 -33.82 18.82
CA MET A 345 17.81 -33.69 19.23
C MET A 345 18.79 -34.50 18.37
N MET A 346 18.28 -35.35 17.48
CA MET A 346 19.09 -36.17 16.57
C MET A 346 20.10 -35.34 15.76
N ALA A 347 21.31 -35.86 15.58
CA ALA A 347 22.31 -35.23 14.70
C ALA A 347 21.81 -35.09 13.26
N SER A 348 21.97 -33.89 12.69
CA SER A 348 21.54 -33.52 11.35
C SER A 348 22.63 -32.69 10.65
N PRO A 349 22.90 -32.94 9.35
CA PRO A 349 23.82 -32.11 8.58
C PRO A 349 23.13 -30.81 8.13
N ASP A 350 23.68 -29.68 8.58
CA ASP A 350 23.32 -28.35 8.12
C ASP A 350 24.39 -27.80 7.17
N ARG A 351 23.96 -26.95 6.23
CA ARG A 351 24.86 -26.22 5.35
C ARG A 351 25.02 -24.81 5.92
N ILE A 352 26.26 -24.42 6.20
CA ILE A 352 26.59 -23.09 6.71
C ILE A 352 26.07 -22.04 5.72
N ASP A 353 26.40 -22.20 4.44
CA ASP A 353 25.79 -21.49 3.32
C ASP A 353 24.84 -22.41 2.53
N SER A 354 23.55 -22.08 2.57
CA SER A 354 22.50 -22.82 1.85
C SER A 354 22.50 -22.63 0.33
N GLY A 355 23.30 -21.69 -0.19
CA GLY A 355 23.60 -21.50 -1.61
C GLY A 355 24.60 -22.52 -2.17
N LEU A 356 25.42 -23.13 -1.30
CA LEU A 356 26.44 -24.12 -1.67
C LEU A 356 25.96 -25.58 -1.46
N GLY A 357 26.74 -26.53 -1.99
CA GLY A 357 26.52 -27.97 -1.83
C GLY A 357 26.95 -28.51 -0.46
N TYR A 358 26.89 -29.84 -0.29
CA TYR A 358 27.50 -30.53 0.84
C TYR A 358 29.00 -30.73 0.55
N GLU A 359 29.76 -29.67 0.77
CA GLU A 359 31.20 -29.60 0.49
C GLU A 359 32.01 -29.50 1.80
N ILE A 360 33.26 -29.93 1.75
CA ILE A 360 34.18 -29.81 2.89
C ILE A 360 34.26 -28.34 3.31
N GLY A 361 34.07 -28.06 4.61
CA GLY A 361 34.07 -26.70 5.15
C GLY A 361 32.73 -25.97 5.06
N ASN A 362 31.73 -26.49 4.34
CA ASN A 362 30.37 -25.94 4.31
C ASN A 362 29.36 -26.79 5.12
N ILE A 363 29.79 -27.92 5.68
CA ILE A 363 28.94 -28.80 6.49
C ILE A 363 29.22 -28.56 7.97
N GLN A 364 28.15 -28.43 8.76
CA GLN A 364 28.21 -28.48 10.22
C GLN A 364 27.17 -29.45 10.77
N ILE A 365 27.43 -30.04 11.94
CA ILE A 365 26.48 -30.96 12.57
C ILE A 365 25.69 -30.24 13.65
N VAL A 366 24.37 -30.34 13.58
CA VAL A 366 23.44 -29.64 14.45
C VAL A 366 22.33 -30.58 14.91
N CYS A 367 21.59 -30.20 15.95
CA CYS A 367 20.34 -30.89 16.29
C CYS A 367 19.33 -30.73 15.14
N TRP A 368 18.52 -31.75 14.89
CA TRP A 368 17.52 -31.73 13.82
C TRP A 368 16.54 -30.57 13.93
N PHE A 369 16.08 -30.23 15.15
CA PHE A 369 15.21 -29.08 15.35
C PHE A 369 15.91 -27.76 14.95
N ALA A 370 17.20 -27.61 15.26
CA ALA A 370 17.95 -26.41 14.95
C ALA A 370 18.13 -26.23 13.44
N ASN A 371 18.43 -27.31 12.71
CA ASN A 371 18.47 -27.31 11.24
C ASN A 371 17.11 -26.90 10.65
N ARG A 372 16.02 -27.49 11.18
CA ARG A 372 14.65 -27.20 10.74
C ARG A 372 14.24 -25.75 11.00
N TRP A 373 14.65 -25.17 12.12
CA TRP A 373 14.32 -23.79 12.48
C TRP A 373 15.16 -22.77 11.71
N LYS A 374 16.44 -23.06 11.47
CA LYS A 374 17.32 -22.21 10.66
C LYS A 374 16.85 -22.17 9.20
N GLY A 375 16.46 -23.31 8.62
CA GLY A 375 16.03 -23.37 7.23
C GLY A 375 17.14 -22.93 6.27
N ASP A 376 16.87 -21.94 5.42
CA ASP A 376 17.87 -21.31 4.54
C ASP A 376 18.42 -19.96 5.06
N ASP A 377 18.08 -19.60 6.30
CA ASP A 377 18.60 -18.40 6.95
C ASP A 377 20.08 -18.57 7.35
N SER A 378 20.73 -17.44 7.61
CA SER A 378 22.12 -17.36 8.05
C SER A 378 22.31 -17.81 9.50
N ASP A 379 23.44 -18.45 9.75
CA ASP A 379 23.98 -18.75 11.07
C ASP A 379 23.93 -17.56 12.04
N THR A 380 24.31 -16.37 11.54
CA THR A 380 24.37 -15.13 12.31
C THR A 380 22.98 -14.69 12.76
N ASN A 381 21.99 -14.69 11.86
CA ASN A 381 20.64 -14.29 12.22
C ASN A 381 19.99 -15.31 13.15
N PHE A 382 20.23 -16.61 12.93
CA PHE A 382 19.72 -17.66 13.81
C PHE A 382 20.24 -17.51 15.25
N ARG A 383 21.56 -17.33 15.43
CA ARG A 383 22.15 -17.10 16.76
C ARG A 383 21.65 -15.80 17.41
N ARG A 384 21.45 -14.73 16.62
CA ARG A 384 20.82 -13.48 17.11
C ARG A 384 19.40 -13.70 17.62
N LEU A 385 18.63 -14.62 17.03
CA LEU A 385 17.29 -14.96 17.51
C LEU A 385 17.34 -15.82 18.79
N LEU A 386 18.29 -16.76 18.88
CA LEU A 386 18.48 -17.55 20.10
C LEU A 386 18.85 -16.69 21.31
N SER A 387 19.64 -15.64 21.14
CA SER A 387 19.98 -14.73 22.25
C SER A 387 18.77 -13.97 22.80
N ARG A 388 17.72 -13.77 22.00
CA ARG A 388 16.44 -13.21 22.48
C ARG A 388 15.67 -14.18 23.38
N LEU A 389 15.96 -15.48 23.30
CA LEU A 389 15.41 -16.52 24.15
C LEU A 389 16.26 -16.78 25.41
N GLY A 390 17.34 -16.02 25.61
CA GLY A 390 18.27 -16.24 26.73
C GLY A 390 19.17 -17.46 26.56
N ILE A 391 19.29 -18.01 25.35
CA ILE A 391 20.21 -19.09 25.02
C ILE A 391 21.51 -18.45 24.55
N GLU A 392 22.61 -18.63 25.29
CA GLU A 392 23.93 -18.20 24.85
C GLU A 392 24.44 -19.13 23.74
N PRO A 393 24.58 -18.65 22.49
CA PRO A 393 25.14 -19.48 21.44
C PRO A 393 26.62 -19.77 21.73
N PRO A 394 27.15 -20.91 21.28
CA PRO A 394 28.58 -21.20 21.42
C PRO A 394 29.41 -20.09 20.77
N ALA A 395 30.55 -19.75 21.40
CA ALA A 395 31.49 -18.78 20.86
C ALA A 395 31.88 -19.18 19.42
N SER A 396 31.80 -18.22 18.49
CA SER A 396 32.24 -18.40 17.11
C SER A 396 33.77 -18.39 17.08
N ASP A 397 34.37 -19.49 16.63
CA ASP A 397 35.77 -19.53 16.18
C ASP A 397 35.91 -18.85 14.81
#